data_AF-A0A7Y8GFZ4-F1
#
_entry.id   AF-A0A7Y8GFZ4-F1
#
_cell.length_a   1.000
_cell.length_b   1.000
_cell.length_c   1.000
_cell.angle_alpha   90.00
_cell.angle_beta   90.00
_cell.angle_gamma   90.00
#
_symmetry.space_group_name_H-M   'P 1'
#
loop_
_entity.id
_entity.type
_entity.pdbx_description
1 polymer ?
#
loop_
_entity_poly.entity_id
_entity_poly.type
_entity_poly.pdbx_seq_one_letter_code
_entity_poly.pdbx_strand_id
1 'polypeptide(L)'
;MAGDWIKFELTTLDKPEVCQIADLADIDPDAVVGKLMRVWGWFDQQTENGNAPSVSKKLLDRLVGVIGFCEHMKSVDWMIEAEGVISLPHFDRHNGKTAKNRLLTAKRVANHKASNAKGNASNVSGALPKEDVEKNKEPLSARGSVDPRMPSEMTLDWNPDDKLLKTYSVHSGVALDLFTEEARRAFTAHYEPRGQVNTQAEWVQMLVKWVLNDKNRSAATNVTPIRQRPLAASDFDDESTDWQNGVQS
;
A
#
# COMPACT_ATOMS: atom_id res chain seq x y z
N MET A 1 13.12 20.15 3.29
CA MET A 1 12.59 18.91 2.67
C MET A 1 12.88 17.77 3.62
N ALA A 2 11.96 16.84 3.83
CA ALA A 2 12.23 15.64 4.64
C ALA A 2 13.34 14.81 3.96
N GLY A 3 14.27 14.26 4.73
CA GLY A 3 15.32 13.37 4.23
C GLY A 3 14.75 12.02 3.74
N ASP A 4 15.63 11.15 3.26
CA ASP A 4 15.25 9.79 2.86
C ASP A 4 14.70 9.00 4.06
N TRP A 5 13.65 8.23 3.82
CA TRP A 5 12.97 7.43 4.84
C TRP A 5 12.85 5.98 4.41
N ILE A 6 13.02 5.07 5.37
CA ILE A 6 12.84 3.63 5.19
C ILE A 6 11.56 3.18 5.89
N LYS A 7 10.81 2.25 5.28
CA LYS A 7 9.67 1.63 5.95
C LYS A 7 10.22 0.61 6.96
N PHE A 8 9.77 0.66 8.21
CA PHE A 8 10.21 -0.27 9.25
C PHE A 8 9.01 -0.99 9.86
N GLU A 9 9.14 -2.30 10.04
CA GLU A 9 8.12 -3.14 10.68
C GLU A 9 8.42 -3.23 12.18
N LEU A 10 7.53 -2.70 13.02
CA LEU A 10 7.72 -2.63 14.48
C LEU A 10 7.95 -3.98 15.16
N THR A 11 7.29 -5.04 14.67
CA THR A 11 7.46 -6.41 15.19
C THR A 11 8.85 -6.98 14.94
N THR A 12 9.68 -6.32 14.13
CA THR A 12 11.07 -6.73 13.89
C THR A 12 11.92 -6.62 15.14
N LEU A 13 11.58 -5.74 16.08
CA LEU A 13 12.30 -5.61 17.36
C LEU A 13 12.29 -6.92 18.15
N ASP A 14 11.18 -7.66 18.09
CA ASP A 14 10.94 -8.87 18.89
C ASP A 14 11.18 -10.17 18.10
N LYS A 15 11.76 -10.07 16.90
CA LYS A 15 12.01 -11.24 16.05
C LYS A 15 13.14 -12.09 16.63
N PRO A 16 13.00 -13.43 16.65
CA PRO A 16 14.05 -14.31 17.17
C PRO A 16 15.37 -14.16 16.40
N GLU A 17 15.32 -13.74 15.13
CA GLU A 17 16.49 -13.43 14.31
C GLU A 17 17.30 -12.25 14.89
N VAL A 18 16.65 -11.23 15.49
CA VAL A 18 17.36 -10.13 16.16
C VAL A 18 18.07 -10.64 17.40
N CYS A 19 17.39 -11.45 18.21
CA CYS A 19 17.99 -12.06 19.40
C CYS A 19 19.20 -12.94 19.03
N GLN A 20 19.09 -13.74 17.97
CA GLN A 20 20.20 -14.57 17.50
C GLN A 20 21.39 -13.74 17.03
N ILE A 21 21.16 -12.65 16.29
CA ILE A 21 22.26 -11.73 15.91
C ILE A 21 22.86 -11.06 17.15
N ALA A 22 22.03 -10.68 18.13
CA ALA A 22 22.49 -10.08 19.38
C ALA A 22 23.43 -11.02 20.15
N ASP A 23 23.03 -12.29 20.30
CA ASP A 23 23.82 -13.33 20.97
C ASP A 23 25.14 -13.60 20.24
N LEU A 24 25.11 -13.68 18.90
CA LEU A 24 26.30 -13.95 18.09
C LEU A 24 27.28 -12.77 18.06
N ALA A 25 26.76 -11.54 18.03
CA ALA A 25 27.56 -10.33 17.96
C ALA A 25 27.94 -9.75 19.34
N ASP A 26 27.44 -10.35 20.43
CA ASP A 26 27.63 -9.90 21.82
C ASP A 26 27.26 -8.42 22.02
N ILE A 27 26.09 -8.03 21.52
CA ILE A 27 25.56 -6.67 21.61
C ILE A 27 24.09 -6.67 21.99
N ASP A 28 23.64 -5.54 22.52
CA ASP A 28 22.24 -5.34 22.87
C ASP A 28 21.29 -5.49 21.64
N PRO A 29 20.12 -6.16 21.79
CA PRO A 29 19.15 -6.32 20.70
C PRO A 29 18.68 -5.00 20.07
N ASP A 30 18.50 -3.93 20.85
CA ASP A 30 18.12 -2.62 20.30
C ASP A 30 19.27 -2.02 19.48
N ALA A 31 20.52 -2.29 19.88
CA ALA A 31 21.70 -1.90 19.11
C ALA A 31 21.80 -2.68 17.78
N VAL A 32 21.39 -3.95 17.75
CA VAL A 32 21.31 -4.74 16.50
C VAL A 32 20.36 -4.07 15.51
N VAL A 33 19.18 -3.64 15.96
CA VAL A 33 18.17 -3.00 15.10
C VAL A 33 18.74 -1.74 14.43
N GLY A 34 19.41 -0.88 15.19
CA GLY A 34 20.05 0.31 14.63
C GLY A 34 21.11 -0.02 13.57
N LYS A 35 21.86 -1.11 13.76
CA LYS A 35 22.85 -1.59 12.79
C LYS A 35 22.19 -2.17 11.53
N LEU A 36 21.11 -2.93 11.68
CA LEU A 36 20.30 -3.42 10.56
C LEU A 36 19.74 -2.27 9.73
N MET A 37 19.17 -1.24 10.37
CA MET A 37 18.68 -0.05 9.68
C MET A 37 19.77 0.65 8.87
N ARG A 38 21.02 0.65 9.36
CA ARG A 38 22.15 1.21 8.62
C ARG A 38 22.55 0.36 7.41
N VAL A 39 22.53 -0.98 7.52
CA VAL A 39 22.74 -1.88 6.37
C VAL A 39 21.62 -1.72 5.35
N TRP A 40 20.36 -1.83 5.78
CA TRP A 40 19.20 -1.72 4.90
C TRP A 40 19.11 -0.36 4.23
N GLY A 41 19.37 0.72 4.94
CA GLY A 41 19.44 2.07 4.35
C GLY A 41 20.56 2.20 3.32
N TRP A 42 21.70 1.54 3.54
CA TRP A 42 22.77 1.48 2.54
C TRP A 42 22.30 0.75 1.27
N PHE A 43 21.70 -0.44 1.42
CA PHE A 43 21.16 -1.18 0.27
C PHE A 43 20.06 -0.39 -0.44
N ASP A 44 19.19 0.30 0.31
CA ASP A 44 18.10 1.11 -0.22
C ASP A 44 18.58 2.30 -1.09
N GLN A 45 19.73 2.86 -0.74
CA GLN A 45 20.32 4.00 -1.47
C GLN A 45 21.20 3.54 -2.63
N GLN A 46 21.89 2.41 -2.49
CA GLN A 46 22.92 1.98 -3.44
C GLN A 46 22.42 0.95 -4.45
N THR A 47 21.31 0.26 -4.16
CA THR A 47 20.78 -0.82 -4.99
C THR A 47 19.32 -0.57 -5.35
N GLU A 48 18.89 -1.09 -6.50
CA GLU A 48 17.48 -1.03 -6.93
C GLU A 48 16.72 -2.30 -6.51
N ASN A 49 17.40 -3.45 -6.56
CA ASN A 49 16.80 -4.77 -6.33
C ASN A 49 17.42 -5.49 -5.11
N GLY A 50 18.09 -4.77 -4.20
CA GLY A 50 18.74 -5.39 -3.03
C GLY A 50 20.00 -6.20 -3.34
N ASN A 51 20.53 -6.10 -4.57
CA ASN A 51 21.71 -6.81 -5.04
C ASN A 51 22.92 -5.87 -5.13
N ALA A 52 24.02 -6.21 -4.46
CA ALA A 52 25.27 -5.45 -4.44
C ALA A 52 26.45 -6.29 -5.01
N PRO A 53 26.67 -6.27 -6.34
CA PRO A 53 27.67 -7.13 -6.99
C PRO A 53 29.14 -6.73 -6.75
N SER A 54 29.42 -5.55 -6.18
CA SER A 54 30.78 -5.05 -5.96
C SER A 54 31.10 -4.67 -4.52
N VAL A 55 30.18 -4.93 -3.58
CA VAL A 55 30.40 -4.60 -2.16
C VAL A 55 30.98 -5.77 -1.38
N SER A 56 32.06 -5.47 -0.66
CA SER A 56 32.65 -6.42 0.28
C SER A 56 31.93 -6.38 1.62
N LYS A 57 31.74 -7.55 2.25
CA LYS A 57 31.23 -7.68 3.63
C LYS A 57 31.98 -6.79 4.61
N LYS A 58 33.31 -6.67 4.43
CA LYS A 58 34.18 -5.80 5.24
C LYS A 58 33.78 -4.32 5.18
N LEU A 59 33.26 -3.83 4.05
CA LEU A 59 32.77 -2.46 3.93
C LEU A 59 31.51 -2.26 4.79
N LEU A 60 30.57 -3.20 4.73
CA LEU A 60 29.33 -3.15 5.49
C LEU A 60 29.59 -3.31 6.99
N ASP A 61 30.45 -4.24 7.38
CA ASP A 61 30.88 -4.43 8.78
C ASP A 61 31.51 -3.15 9.36
N ARG A 62 32.34 -2.46 8.57
CA ARG A 62 32.91 -1.16 8.96
C ARG A 62 31.85 -0.07 9.07
N LEU A 63 30.83 -0.10 8.20
CA LEU A 63 29.72 0.86 8.22
C LEU A 63 28.89 0.76 9.51
N VAL A 64 28.61 -0.47 9.96
CA VAL A 64 27.86 -0.72 11.21
C VAL A 64 28.72 -0.69 12.47
N GLY A 65 30.05 -0.78 12.31
CA GLY A 65 31.02 -0.80 13.40
C GLY A 65 31.06 -2.12 14.17
N VAL A 66 30.66 -3.23 13.55
CA VAL A 66 30.70 -4.58 14.12
C VAL A 66 31.31 -5.51 13.08
N ILE A 67 32.43 -6.12 13.44
CA ILE A 67 33.16 -7.05 12.57
C ILE A 67 32.36 -8.36 12.50
N GLY A 68 32.16 -8.89 11.29
CA GLY A 68 31.41 -10.13 11.09
C GLY A 68 29.90 -9.97 11.15
N PHE A 69 29.37 -8.73 11.25
CA PHE A 69 27.93 -8.49 11.30
C PHE A 69 27.19 -9.07 10.08
N CYS A 70 27.79 -8.98 8.89
CA CYS A 70 27.23 -9.60 7.69
C CYS A 70 27.14 -11.13 7.78
N GLU A 71 28.07 -11.79 8.48
CA GLU A 71 27.99 -13.25 8.67
C GLU A 71 26.87 -13.63 9.64
N HIS A 72 26.63 -12.83 10.68
CA HIS A 72 25.48 -13.00 11.58
C HIS A 72 24.14 -12.75 10.86
N MET A 73 24.08 -11.80 9.93
CA MET A 73 22.91 -11.60 9.09
C MET A 73 22.67 -12.80 8.15
N LYS A 74 23.74 -13.45 7.68
CA LYS A 74 23.64 -14.67 6.87
C LYS A 74 23.14 -15.87 7.67
N SER A 75 23.52 -16.01 8.94
CA SER A 75 23.07 -17.15 9.75
C SER A 75 21.56 -17.14 10.04
N VAL A 76 20.91 -15.98 9.92
CA VAL A 76 19.45 -15.82 10.10
C VAL A 76 18.71 -15.60 8.77
N ASP A 77 19.35 -15.90 7.63
CA ASP A 77 18.77 -15.74 6.28
C ASP A 77 18.29 -14.31 5.97
N TRP A 78 18.87 -13.29 6.59
CA TRP A 78 18.61 -11.87 6.28
C TRP A 78 19.60 -11.29 5.27
N MET A 79 20.62 -12.06 4.93
CA MET A 79 21.58 -11.77 3.88
C MET A 79 21.97 -13.08 3.21
N ILE A 80 22.09 -13.07 1.88
CA ILE A 80 22.56 -14.21 1.10
C ILE A 80 23.76 -13.75 0.28
N GLU A 81 24.78 -14.61 0.23
CA GLU A 81 25.96 -14.43 -0.61
C GLU A 81 26.00 -15.57 -1.63
N ALA A 82 25.77 -15.24 -2.90
CA ALA A 82 25.84 -16.20 -4.01
C ALA A 82 26.86 -15.69 -5.03
N GLU A 83 27.82 -16.53 -5.41
CA GLU A 83 28.80 -16.20 -6.46
C GLU A 83 29.59 -14.88 -6.20
N GLY A 84 29.82 -14.55 -4.93
CA GLY A 84 30.51 -13.30 -4.53
C GLY A 84 29.62 -12.05 -4.53
N VAL A 85 28.33 -12.22 -4.74
CA VAL A 85 27.32 -11.17 -4.78
C VAL A 85 26.47 -11.21 -3.51
N ILE A 86 26.38 -10.07 -2.81
CA ILE A 86 25.58 -9.94 -1.59
C ILE A 86 24.18 -9.46 -1.95
N SER A 87 23.18 -10.17 -1.45
CA SER A 87 21.77 -9.85 -1.66
C SER A 87 20.98 -9.91 -0.35
N LEU A 88 19.95 -9.08 -0.24
CA LEU A 88 18.98 -9.15 0.86
C LEU A 88 17.76 -9.94 0.38
N PRO A 89 17.50 -11.16 0.87
CA PRO A 89 16.28 -11.87 0.54
C PRO A 89 15.05 -11.12 1.04
N HIS A 90 13.94 -11.19 0.29
CA HIS A 90 12.70 -10.48 0.62
C HIS A 90 12.87 -8.96 0.80
N PHE A 91 13.80 -8.36 0.06
CA PHE A 91 14.10 -6.92 0.11
C PHE A 91 12.86 -6.04 0.02
N ASP A 92 11.89 -6.38 -0.85
CA ASP A 92 10.63 -5.63 -0.98
C ASP A 92 9.73 -5.69 0.26
N ARG A 93 9.77 -6.80 1.01
CA ARG A 93 8.99 -6.99 2.24
C ARG A 93 9.42 -6.01 3.33
N HIS A 94 10.73 -5.77 3.39
CA HIS A 94 11.34 -4.90 4.39
C HIS A 94 11.53 -3.47 3.90
N ASN A 95 11.67 -3.23 2.59
CA ASN A 95 12.12 -1.94 2.06
C ASN A 95 11.18 -1.25 1.04
N GLY A 96 10.06 -1.85 0.62
CA GLY A 96 9.11 -1.20 -0.30
C GLY A 96 9.75 -0.58 -1.55
N LYS A 97 9.17 0.49 -2.12
CA LYS A 97 9.84 1.25 -3.21
C LYS A 97 11.12 1.89 -2.67
N THR A 98 12.29 1.57 -3.22
CA THR A 98 13.55 2.00 -2.64
C THR A 98 13.75 3.52 -2.57
N ALA A 99 14.55 4.02 -1.61
CA ALA A 99 14.96 5.43 -1.56
C ALA A 99 15.62 5.87 -2.86
N LYS A 100 16.44 5.02 -3.50
CA LYS A 100 17.04 5.33 -4.80
C LYS A 100 15.98 5.68 -5.86
N ASN A 101 14.92 4.89 -5.96
CA ASN A 101 13.82 5.15 -6.89
C ASN A 101 13.05 6.43 -6.55
N ARG A 102 12.82 6.69 -5.26
CA ARG A 102 12.18 7.92 -4.78
C ARG A 102 13.04 9.15 -5.10
N LEU A 103 14.35 9.07 -4.90
CA LEU A 103 15.30 10.14 -5.16
C LEU A 103 15.42 10.45 -6.66
N LEU A 104 15.47 9.43 -7.51
CA LEU A 104 15.46 9.62 -8.97
C LEU A 104 14.17 10.28 -9.46
N THR A 105 13.03 9.87 -8.90
CA THR A 105 11.73 10.47 -9.19
C THR A 105 11.70 11.93 -8.75
N ALA A 106 12.15 12.23 -7.53
CA ALA A 106 12.22 13.60 -7.01
C ALA A 106 13.12 14.49 -7.89
N LYS A 107 14.30 14.00 -8.32
CA LYS A 107 15.19 14.70 -9.27
C LYS A 107 14.48 14.96 -10.60
N ARG A 108 13.79 13.96 -11.16
CA ARG A 108 13.05 14.10 -12.41
C ARG A 108 11.94 15.15 -12.30
N VAL A 109 11.16 15.13 -11.22
CA VAL A 109 10.11 16.11 -10.94
C VAL A 109 10.69 17.52 -10.75
N ALA A 110 11.82 17.65 -10.05
CA ALA A 110 12.49 18.94 -9.88
C ALA A 110 12.96 19.52 -11.22
N ASN A 111 13.59 18.70 -12.07
CA ASN A 111 14.03 19.11 -13.41
C ASN A 111 12.84 19.48 -14.31
N HIS A 112 11.75 18.72 -14.26
CA HIS A 112 10.52 19.02 -15.01
C HIS A 112 9.92 20.38 -14.59
N LYS A 113 9.89 20.67 -13.29
CA LYS A 113 9.42 21.98 -12.78
C LYS A 113 10.33 23.12 -13.18
N ALA A 114 11.65 22.93 -13.16
CA ALA A 114 12.62 23.95 -13.56
C ALA A 114 12.53 24.26 -15.07
N SER A 115 12.27 23.26 -15.91
CA SER A 115 12.10 23.43 -17.36
C SER A 115 10.85 24.24 -17.72
N ASN A 116 9.76 24.08 -16.95
CA ASN A 116 8.49 24.79 -17.18
C ASN A 116 8.48 26.24 -16.61
N ALA A 117 9.52 26.67 -15.89
CA ALA A 117 9.56 27.98 -15.25
C ALA A 117 9.73 29.18 -16.21
N LYS A 118 10.10 28.96 -17.48
CA LYS A 118 10.31 30.03 -18.48
C LYS A 118 9.09 30.34 -19.38
N GLY A 119 7.92 29.77 -19.10
CA GLY A 119 6.78 29.77 -20.03
C GLY A 119 5.41 30.22 -19.50
N ASN A 120 5.30 30.88 -18.35
CA ASN A 120 3.98 31.34 -17.89
C ASN A 120 3.69 32.78 -18.38
N ALA A 121 2.84 32.88 -19.41
CA ALA A 121 2.17 34.13 -19.77
C ALA A 121 1.22 34.57 -18.63
N SER A 122 1.04 35.88 -18.48
CA SER A 122 0.40 36.56 -17.35
C SER A 122 -1.11 36.36 -17.18
N ASN A 123 -1.74 35.40 -17.87
CA ASN A 123 -3.20 35.32 -17.91
C ASN A 123 -3.74 33.89 -17.98
N VAL A 124 -3.53 33.10 -16.91
CA VAL A 124 -4.47 32.02 -16.58
C VAL A 124 -4.51 31.79 -15.06
N SER A 125 -5.72 31.84 -14.52
CA SER A 125 -6.08 31.87 -13.10
C SER A 125 -6.13 30.48 -12.45
N GLY A 126 -5.84 30.41 -11.14
CA GLY A 126 -6.51 29.53 -10.17
C GLY A 126 -6.23 28.02 -10.16
N ALA A 127 -5.41 27.60 -9.18
CA ALA A 127 -5.41 26.32 -8.43
C ALA A 127 -5.45 24.94 -9.13
N LEU A 128 -4.37 24.18 -8.88
CA LEU A 128 -4.10 22.73 -9.06
C LEU A 128 -5.30 21.77 -8.91
N PRO A 129 -5.30 20.63 -9.64
CA PRO A 129 -4.65 19.39 -9.15
C PRO A 129 -3.53 18.89 -10.07
N LYS A 130 -2.50 18.26 -9.48
CA LYS A 130 -1.41 17.60 -10.22
C LYS A 130 -1.90 16.26 -10.76
N GLU A 131 -1.94 16.16 -12.09
CA GLU A 131 -1.93 14.89 -12.81
C GLU A 131 -0.56 14.72 -13.50
N ASP A 132 0.07 13.59 -13.22
CA ASP A 132 1.28 13.12 -13.87
C ASP A 132 0.94 12.64 -15.30
N VAL A 133 1.39 13.38 -16.31
CA VAL A 133 1.20 13.02 -17.73
C VAL A 133 2.38 12.17 -18.22
N GLU A 134 2.08 10.87 -18.34
CA GLU A 134 2.24 10.02 -19.53
C GLU A 134 3.40 10.20 -20.55
N LYS A 135 3.86 8.99 -20.95
CA LYS A 135 4.22 8.51 -22.30
C LYS A 135 5.64 8.71 -22.84
N ASN A 136 6.23 7.57 -23.20
CA ASN A 136 6.90 7.46 -24.48
C ASN A 136 6.05 6.55 -25.40
N LYS A 137 5.74 7.12 -26.56
CA LYS A 137 4.96 6.65 -27.72
C LYS A 137 5.79 5.58 -28.49
N GLU A 138 5.30 4.72 -29.39
CA GLU A 138 4.14 4.75 -30.31
C GLU A 138 4.00 3.36 -31.03
N PRO A 139 3.12 3.18 -32.04
CA PRO A 139 1.95 2.30 -32.01
C PRO A 139 2.15 0.98 -32.77
N LEU A 140 1.27 -0.01 -32.53
CA LEU A 140 0.77 -0.89 -33.59
C LEU A 140 -0.46 -1.64 -33.08
N SER A 141 -1.57 -1.36 -33.76
CA SER A 141 -2.80 -2.13 -33.75
C SER A 141 -2.49 -3.61 -33.99
N ALA A 142 -2.78 -4.47 -33.01
CA ALA A 142 -3.38 -5.79 -33.21
C ALA A 142 -3.65 -6.42 -31.83
N ARG A 143 -4.92 -6.75 -31.62
CA ARG A 143 -5.44 -7.56 -30.51
C ARG A 143 -4.51 -8.73 -30.18
N GLY A 144 -3.77 -8.61 -29.09
CA GLY A 144 -3.15 -9.74 -28.40
C GLY A 144 -3.84 -9.90 -27.05
N SER A 145 -4.27 -11.11 -26.73
CA SER A 145 -4.78 -11.45 -25.39
C SER A 145 -3.74 -11.02 -24.35
N VAL A 146 -4.08 -10.03 -23.53
CA VAL A 146 -3.25 -9.61 -22.39
C VAL A 146 -3.00 -10.86 -21.55
N ASP A 147 -1.73 -11.18 -21.29
CA ASP A 147 -1.37 -12.34 -20.48
C ASP A 147 -2.08 -12.21 -19.12
N PRO A 148 -2.98 -13.15 -18.74
CA PRO A 148 -3.76 -13.06 -17.51
C PRO A 148 -2.91 -12.98 -16.23
N ARG A 149 -1.62 -13.30 -16.32
CA ARG A 149 -0.66 -13.28 -15.22
C ARG A 149 0.11 -11.96 -15.09
N MET A 150 0.03 -11.04 -16.05
CA MET A 150 0.66 -9.73 -15.94
C MET A 150 -0.15 -8.82 -15.00
N PRO A 151 0.48 -8.17 -14.01
CA PRO A 151 -0.18 -7.16 -13.20
C PRO A 151 -0.58 -5.96 -14.06
N SER A 152 -1.85 -5.55 -13.97
CA SER A 152 -2.42 -4.40 -14.65
C SER A 152 -3.19 -3.50 -13.68
N GLU A 153 -3.16 -2.19 -13.95
CA GLU A 153 -4.01 -1.22 -13.26
C GLU A 153 -5.46 -1.31 -13.75
N MET A 154 -6.39 -0.93 -12.89
CA MET A 154 -7.81 -0.84 -13.27
C MET A 154 -8.01 0.33 -14.22
N THR A 155 -8.62 0.07 -15.39
CA THR A 155 -9.01 1.10 -16.35
C THR A 155 -10.54 1.19 -16.45
N LEU A 156 -11.08 2.35 -16.85
CA LEU A 156 -12.53 2.50 -17.01
C LEU A 156 -13.10 1.56 -18.08
N ASP A 157 -12.31 1.28 -19.11
CA ASP A 157 -12.65 0.36 -20.21
C ASP A 157 -12.30 -1.11 -19.88
N TRP A 158 -11.86 -1.40 -18.66
CA TRP A 158 -11.48 -2.75 -18.26
C TRP A 158 -12.67 -3.71 -18.38
N ASN A 159 -12.40 -4.89 -18.94
CA ASN A 159 -13.37 -5.96 -19.04
C ASN A 159 -12.85 -7.23 -18.37
N PRO A 160 -13.69 -7.94 -17.61
CA PRO A 160 -13.32 -9.25 -17.07
C PRO A 160 -13.04 -10.23 -18.20
N ASP A 161 -12.12 -11.17 -17.96
CA ASP A 161 -11.95 -12.33 -18.83
C ASP A 161 -13.14 -13.28 -18.64
N ASP A 162 -13.85 -13.60 -19.71
CA ASP A 162 -15.06 -14.43 -19.68
C ASP A 162 -14.83 -15.82 -19.08
N LYS A 163 -13.66 -16.43 -19.31
CA LYS A 163 -13.33 -17.76 -18.80
C LYS A 163 -13.07 -17.69 -17.30
N LEU A 164 -12.32 -16.69 -16.85
CA LEU A 164 -12.07 -16.46 -15.42
C LEU A 164 -13.38 -16.11 -14.70
N LEU A 165 -14.20 -15.23 -15.28
CA LEU A 165 -15.46 -14.80 -14.68
C LEU A 165 -16.42 -15.98 -14.48
N LYS A 166 -16.58 -16.83 -15.50
CA LYS A 166 -17.37 -18.07 -15.39
C LYS A 166 -16.83 -19.01 -14.30
N THR A 167 -15.52 -19.15 -14.21
CA THR A 167 -14.89 -20.01 -13.20
C THR A 167 -15.14 -19.49 -11.78
N TYR A 168 -14.83 -18.21 -11.53
CA TYR A 168 -14.97 -17.62 -10.19
C TYR A 168 -16.43 -17.42 -9.76
N SER A 169 -17.34 -17.13 -10.69
CA SER A 169 -18.78 -17.01 -10.40
C SER A 169 -19.37 -18.35 -9.95
N VAL A 170 -19.04 -19.45 -10.63
CA VAL A 170 -19.43 -20.81 -10.21
C VAL A 170 -18.88 -21.14 -8.83
N HIS A 171 -17.59 -20.88 -8.57
CA HIS A 171 -16.99 -21.13 -7.26
C HIS A 171 -17.58 -20.28 -6.13
N SER A 172 -18.09 -19.09 -6.43
CA SER A 172 -18.66 -18.18 -5.43
C SER A 172 -20.20 -18.23 -5.33
N GLY A 173 -20.86 -19.08 -6.13
CA GLY A 173 -22.31 -19.21 -6.16
C GLY A 173 -23.05 -17.96 -6.67
N VAL A 174 -22.41 -17.16 -7.53
CA VAL A 174 -22.98 -15.93 -8.10
C VAL A 174 -23.44 -16.22 -9.53
N ALA A 175 -24.68 -15.89 -9.86
CA ALA A 175 -25.21 -16.07 -11.21
C ALA A 175 -24.63 -15.02 -12.19
N LEU A 176 -24.41 -15.42 -13.44
CA LEU A 176 -23.73 -14.59 -14.45
C LEU A 176 -24.53 -13.36 -14.90
N ASP A 177 -25.85 -13.40 -14.73
CA ASP A 177 -26.80 -12.32 -15.02
C ASP A 177 -26.62 -11.10 -14.09
N LEU A 178 -26.03 -11.30 -12.91
CA LEU A 178 -25.76 -10.23 -11.95
C LEU A 178 -24.54 -9.37 -12.34
N PHE A 179 -23.72 -9.80 -13.28
CA PHE A 179 -22.57 -9.03 -13.78
C PHE A 179 -23.02 -8.07 -14.90
N THR A 180 -23.92 -7.15 -14.55
CA THR A 180 -24.41 -6.13 -15.47
C THR A 180 -23.31 -5.12 -15.83
N GLU A 181 -23.50 -4.39 -16.93
CA GLU A 181 -22.59 -3.32 -17.32
C GLU A 181 -22.50 -2.23 -16.23
N GLU A 182 -23.60 -1.98 -15.53
CA GLU A 182 -23.67 -1.04 -14.41
C GLU A 182 -22.81 -1.50 -13.23
N ALA A 183 -22.90 -2.78 -12.84
CA ALA A 183 -22.07 -3.36 -11.78
C ALA A 183 -20.58 -3.28 -12.13
N ARG A 184 -20.23 -3.55 -13.40
CA ARG A 184 -18.86 -3.39 -13.90
C ARG A 184 -18.40 -1.93 -13.83
N ARG A 185 -19.20 -0.97 -14.33
CA ARG A 185 -18.86 0.46 -14.31
C ARG A 185 -18.70 1.00 -12.89
N ALA A 186 -19.57 0.59 -11.96
CA ALA A 186 -19.44 0.94 -10.55
C ALA A 186 -18.16 0.38 -9.93
N PHE A 187 -17.80 -0.85 -10.28
CA PHE A 187 -16.56 -1.48 -9.86
C PHE A 187 -15.32 -0.77 -10.44
N THR A 188 -15.29 -0.51 -11.75
CA THR A 188 -14.14 0.17 -12.39
C THR A 188 -13.98 1.59 -11.85
N ALA A 189 -15.07 2.36 -11.70
CA ALA A 189 -15.03 3.71 -11.12
C ALA A 189 -14.54 3.74 -9.66
N HIS A 190 -14.73 2.66 -8.91
CA HIS A 190 -14.27 2.57 -7.52
C HIS A 190 -12.76 2.27 -7.40
N TYR A 191 -12.20 1.51 -8.34
CA TYR A 191 -10.83 1.01 -8.27
C TYR A 191 -9.85 1.75 -9.19
N GLU A 192 -10.32 2.40 -10.26
CA GLU A 192 -9.51 3.26 -11.13
C GLU A 192 -8.75 4.35 -10.34
N PRO A 193 -9.39 5.16 -9.47
CA PRO A 193 -8.68 6.24 -8.78
C PRO A 193 -7.74 5.76 -7.67
N ARG A 194 -7.78 4.46 -7.34
CA ARG A 194 -6.94 3.89 -6.28
C ARG A 194 -5.54 3.53 -6.73
N GLY A 195 -5.31 3.45 -8.05
CA GLY A 195 -4.00 3.07 -8.60
C GLY A 195 -3.50 1.72 -8.10
N GLN A 196 -4.42 0.82 -7.72
CA GLN A 196 -4.07 -0.54 -7.33
C GLN A 196 -3.69 -1.32 -8.60
N VAL A 197 -2.65 -2.14 -8.50
CA VAL A 197 -2.21 -3.04 -9.58
C VAL A 197 -2.52 -4.46 -9.14
N ASN A 198 -3.29 -5.20 -9.94
CA ASN A 198 -3.56 -6.62 -9.69
C ASN A 198 -3.48 -7.40 -11.01
N THR A 199 -3.34 -8.71 -10.91
CA THR A 199 -3.51 -9.61 -12.06
C THR A 199 -4.97 -9.66 -12.51
N GLN A 200 -5.20 -10.09 -13.75
CA GLN A 200 -6.56 -10.24 -14.29
C GLN A 200 -7.42 -11.18 -13.43
N ALA A 201 -6.82 -12.24 -12.89
CA ALA A 201 -7.50 -13.19 -12.00
C ALA A 201 -7.95 -12.53 -10.68
N GLU A 202 -7.10 -11.71 -10.08
CA GLU A 202 -7.43 -10.97 -8.85
C GLU A 202 -8.52 -9.93 -9.09
N TRP A 203 -8.46 -9.18 -10.20
CA TRP A 203 -9.51 -8.24 -10.57
C TRP A 203 -10.87 -8.91 -10.76
N VAL A 204 -10.90 -10.04 -11.45
CA VAL A 204 -12.12 -10.83 -11.64
C VAL A 204 -12.64 -11.35 -10.29
N GLN A 205 -11.77 -11.87 -9.42
CA GLN A 205 -12.18 -12.34 -8.09
C GLN A 205 -12.76 -11.19 -7.24
N MET A 206 -12.16 -10.01 -7.31
CA MET A 206 -12.66 -8.81 -6.62
C MET A 206 -14.03 -8.38 -7.16
N LEU A 207 -14.24 -8.42 -8.48
CA LEU A 207 -15.54 -8.14 -9.09
C LEU A 207 -16.60 -9.13 -8.62
N VAL A 208 -16.29 -10.43 -8.56
CA VAL A 208 -17.22 -11.46 -8.06
C VAL A 208 -17.60 -11.21 -6.60
N LYS A 209 -16.63 -10.87 -5.74
CA LYS A 209 -16.89 -10.49 -4.34
C LYS A 209 -17.72 -9.21 -4.24
N TRP A 210 -17.47 -8.23 -5.10
CA TRP A 210 -18.22 -6.98 -5.17
C TRP A 210 -19.70 -7.23 -5.45
N VAL A 211 -20.00 -8.00 -6.50
CA VAL A 211 -21.37 -8.35 -6.89
C VAL A 211 -22.06 -9.22 -5.84
N LEU A 212 -21.35 -10.16 -5.21
CA LEU A 212 -21.89 -10.96 -4.11
C LEU A 212 -22.30 -10.07 -2.91
N ASN A 213 -21.44 -9.13 -2.53
CA ASN A 213 -21.73 -8.19 -1.45
C ASN A 213 -22.89 -7.26 -1.80
N ASP A 214 -22.96 -6.81 -3.05
CA ASP A 214 -24.04 -5.95 -3.53
C ASP A 214 -25.40 -6.66 -3.53
N LYS A 215 -25.43 -7.93 -3.95
CA LYS A 215 -26.60 -8.81 -3.82
C LYS A 215 -27.04 -8.95 -2.36
N ASN A 216 -26.09 -9.21 -1.45
CA ASN A 216 -26.39 -9.37 -0.03
C ASN A 216 -26.90 -8.07 0.60
N ARG A 217 -26.35 -6.92 0.21
CA ARG A 217 -26.83 -5.59 0.65
C ARG A 217 -28.22 -5.31 0.13
N SER A 218 -28.46 -5.56 -1.16
CA SER A 218 -29.78 -5.40 -1.79
C SER A 218 -30.85 -6.28 -1.14
N ALA A 219 -30.49 -7.49 -0.71
CA ALA A 219 -31.37 -8.38 0.06
C ALA A 219 -31.65 -7.84 1.48
N ALA A 220 -30.65 -7.22 2.12
CA ALA A 220 -30.77 -6.69 3.49
C ALA A 220 -31.55 -5.36 3.57
N THR A 221 -31.42 -4.47 2.57
CA THR A 221 -32.18 -3.20 2.51
C THR A 221 -33.68 -3.40 2.42
N ASN A 222 -34.13 -4.57 1.96
CA ASN A 222 -35.56 -4.91 1.93
C ASN A 222 -36.14 -5.33 3.30
N VAL A 223 -35.32 -5.49 4.35
CA VAL A 223 -35.78 -5.92 5.67
C VAL A 223 -35.09 -5.14 6.78
N THR A 224 -35.63 -3.98 7.17
CA THR A 224 -35.54 -3.50 8.56
C THR A 224 -36.57 -2.38 8.80
N PRO A 225 -37.75 -2.66 9.36
CA PRO A 225 -38.59 -1.61 9.92
C PRO A 225 -37.86 -0.98 11.11
N ILE A 226 -37.75 0.35 11.10
CA ILE A 226 -37.20 1.15 12.20
C ILE A 226 -38.03 0.86 13.45
N ARG A 227 -37.39 0.31 14.49
CA ARG A 227 -38.02 0.14 15.81
C ARG A 227 -38.27 1.53 16.39
N GLN A 228 -39.50 2.00 16.35
CA GLN A 228 -39.89 3.24 17.03
C GLN A 228 -39.65 3.07 18.53
N ARG A 229 -38.81 3.94 19.10
CA ARG A 229 -38.57 4.02 20.55
C ARG A 229 -39.87 4.51 21.20
N PRO A 230 -40.41 3.82 22.23
CA PRO A 230 -41.58 4.33 22.93
C PRO A 230 -41.22 5.66 23.61
N LEU A 231 -42.12 6.65 23.48
CA LEU A 231 -42.02 7.95 24.13
C LEU A 231 -41.78 7.75 25.63
N ALA A 232 -40.72 8.36 26.15
CA ALA A 232 -40.47 8.43 27.58
C ALA A 232 -41.65 9.18 28.23
N ALA A 233 -42.22 8.59 29.28
CA ALA A 233 -43.28 9.19 30.07
C ALA A 233 -42.85 10.58 30.55
N SER A 234 -43.72 11.55 30.33
CA SER A 234 -43.62 12.91 30.84
C SER A 234 -44.02 12.94 32.31
N ASP A 235 -43.06 12.79 33.22
CA ASP A 235 -43.22 13.17 34.63
C ASP A 235 -42.42 14.46 34.90
N PHE A 236 -42.82 15.55 34.22
CA PHE A 236 -42.37 16.89 34.55
C PHE A 236 -43.60 17.64 35.08
N ASP A 237 -43.83 17.53 36.39
CA ASP A 237 -44.89 18.26 37.11
C ASP A 237 -44.49 19.73 37.22
N ASP A 238 -45.05 20.56 36.34
CA ASP A 238 -44.81 22.00 36.21
C ASP A 238 -45.56 22.85 37.28
N GLU A 239 -46.06 22.22 38.36
CA GLU A 239 -46.87 22.86 39.41
C GLU A 239 -46.20 22.93 40.80
N SER A 240 -44.95 22.47 40.97
CA SER A 240 -44.26 22.55 42.28
C SER A 240 -43.80 23.98 42.59
N THR A 241 -44.50 24.64 43.53
CA THR A 241 -44.22 26.00 44.02
C THR A 241 -43.41 26.04 45.32
N ASP A 242 -42.70 24.95 45.65
CA ASP A 242 -41.92 24.82 46.89
C ASP A 242 -40.75 25.81 47.02
N TRP A 243 -40.45 26.59 45.98
CA TRP A 243 -39.44 27.65 45.98
C TRP A 243 -39.93 28.99 46.56
N GLN A 244 -41.23 29.17 46.85
CA GLN A 244 -41.78 30.46 47.29
C GLN A 244 -41.67 30.75 48.80
N ASN A 245 -41.41 29.76 49.65
CA ASN A 245 -41.29 29.99 51.09
C ASN A 245 -39.83 30.19 51.49
N GLY A 246 -39.37 31.43 51.29
CA GLY A 246 -38.08 31.92 51.78
C GLY A 246 -38.00 31.90 53.30
N VAL A 247 -36.85 31.43 53.78
CA VAL A 247 -36.38 31.47 55.16
C VAL A 247 -36.52 32.88 55.76
N GLN A 248 -37.30 33.01 56.83
CA GLN A 248 -37.12 34.08 57.82
C GLN A 248 -37.19 33.48 59.23
N SER A 249 -36.26 33.96 60.06
CA SER A 249 -35.90 33.53 61.42
C SER A 249 -37.05 33.40 62.41
#